data_AF-A0AAP0RXP9-F1
#
_entry.id   AF-A0AAP0RXP9-F1
#
_cell.length_a   1.000
_cell.length_b   1.000
_cell.length_c   1.000
_cell.angle_alpha   90.00
_cell.angle_beta   90.00
_cell.angle_gamma   90.00
#
_symmetry.space_group_name_H-M   'P 1'
#
loop_
_entity.id
_entity.type
_entity.pdbx_description
1 polymer ?
#
loop_
_entity_poly.entity_id
_entity_poly.type
_entity_poly.pdbx_seq_one_letter_code
_entity_poly.pdbx_strand_id
1 'polypeptide(L)' 'MEASTSEKTRVQKMDWEVVELKIKNWLKALKIAVNMLFYGERILCDHVFQSFVSIRQLCFAEISRE' A
#
# COMPACT_ATOMS: atom_id res chain seq x y z
N MET A 1 7.22 -24.09 -33.98
CA MET A 1 6.16 -24.21 -32.96
C MET A 1 6.86 -24.22 -31.62
N GLU A 2 6.69 -23.27 -30.71
CA GLU A 2 5.84 -22.08 -30.63
C GLU A 2 6.64 -20.97 -29.94
N ALA A 3 6.48 -19.75 -30.42
CA ALA A 3 6.83 -18.56 -29.65
C ALA A 3 5.61 -18.19 -28.80
N SER A 4 5.80 -17.93 -27.51
CA SER A 4 4.97 -17.09 -26.62
C SER A 4 5.57 -17.20 -25.20
N THR A 5 5.72 -16.16 -24.40
CA THR A 5 4.81 -15.01 -24.27
C THR A 5 5.61 -13.80 -23.76
N SER A 6 5.69 -12.75 -24.57
CA SER A 6 6.04 -11.42 -24.08
C SER A 6 4.80 -10.90 -23.36
N GLU A 7 4.81 -10.87 -22.02
CA GLU A 7 3.82 -10.14 -21.23
C GLU A 7 3.95 -8.65 -21.58
N LYS A 8 3.24 -8.24 -22.62
CA LYS A 8 3.11 -6.83 -22.99
C LYS A 8 2.23 -6.18 -21.93
N THR A 9 2.84 -5.39 -21.05
CA THR A 9 2.14 -4.46 -20.15
C THR A 9 1.16 -3.65 -20.99
N ARG A 10 -0.14 -3.91 -20.87
CA ARG A 10 -1.19 -3.17 -21.58
C ARG A 10 -1.30 -1.79 -20.94
N VAL A 11 -0.47 -0.85 -21.37
CA VAL A 11 -0.57 0.54 -20.93
C VAL A 11 -1.91 1.08 -21.44
N GLN A 12 -2.81 1.42 -20.53
CA GLN A 12 -4.05 2.11 -20.86
C GLN A 12 -3.70 3.54 -21.31
N LYS A 13 -4.03 3.89 -22.56
CA LYS A 13 -4.01 5.29 -22.99
C LYS A 13 -5.17 6.00 -22.30
N MET A 14 -4.86 7.08 -21.58
CA MET A 14 -5.82 7.92 -20.87
C MET A 14 -5.50 9.38 -21.15
N ASP A 15 -6.53 10.23 -21.18
CA ASP A 15 -6.36 11.67 -21.26
C ASP A 15 -5.57 12.21 -20.07
N TRP A 16 -4.71 13.20 -20.33
CA TRP A 16 -3.80 13.77 -19.34
C TRP A 16 -4.53 14.29 -18.09
N GLU A 17 -5.67 14.94 -18.28
CA GLU A 17 -6.49 15.48 -17.18
C GLU A 17 -6.98 14.37 -16.24
N VAL A 18 -7.32 13.19 -16.79
CA VAL A 18 -7.75 12.03 -15.99
C VAL A 18 -6.58 11.42 -15.24
N VAL A 19 -5.39 11.38 -15.84
CA VAL A 19 -4.17 10.95 -15.16
C VAL A 19 -3.83 11.86 -13.99
N GLU A 20 -3.90 13.18 -14.19
CA GLU A 20 -3.65 14.16 -13.13
C GLU A 20 -4.64 14.01 -11.96
N LEU A 21 -5.93 13.84 -12.27
CA LEU A 21 -6.96 13.60 -11.26
C LEU A 21 -6.68 12.30 -10.48
N LYS A 22 -6.31 11.21 -11.18
CA LYS A 22 -5.96 9.94 -10.54
C LYS A 22 -4.75 10.10 -9.61
N ILE A 23 -3.68 10.78 -10.05
CA ILE A 23 -2.50 11.02 -9.21
C ILE A 23 -2.89 11.78 -7.94
N LYS A 24 -3.67 12.85 -8.05
CA LYS A 24 -4.15 13.62 -6.89
C LYS A 24 -4.96 12.76 -5.92
N ASN A 25 -5.85 11.92 -6.44
CA ASN A 25 -6.63 11.00 -5.63
C ASN A 25 -5.77 9.94 -4.93
N TRP A 26 -4.80 9.35 -5.65
CA TRP A 26 -3.84 8.40 -5.09
C TRP A 26 -2.99 9.02 -4.00
N LEU A 27 -2.51 10.26 -4.18
CA LEU A 27 -1.77 10.98 -3.14
C LEU A 27 -2.61 11.24 -1.89
N LYS A 28 -3.89 11.58 -2.07
CA LYS A 28 -4.82 11.76 -0.94
C LYS A 28 -5.07 10.44 -0.20
N ALA A 29 -5.31 9.35 -0.93
CA ALA A 29 -5.48 8.02 -0.35
C ALA A 29 -4.23 7.57 0.40
N LEU A 30 -3.04 7.73 -0.20
CA LEU A 30 -1.76 7.42 0.43
C LEU A 30 -1.55 8.23 1.72
N LYS A 31 -1.90 9.52 1.72
CA LYS A 31 -1.82 10.36 2.92
C LYS A 31 -2.69 9.82 4.05
N ILE A 32 -3.90 9.36 3.74
CA ILE A 32 -4.81 8.75 4.74
C ILE A 32 -4.23 7.43 5.23
N ALA A 33 -3.81 6.54 4.33
CA ALA A 33 -3.25 5.24 4.68
C ALA A 33 -2.05 5.38 5.64
N VAL A 34 -1.08 6.24 5.32
CA VAL A 34 0.14 6.40 6.12
C VAL A 34 -0.13 7.10 7.44
N ASN A 35 -0.85 8.22 7.43
CA ASN A 35 -0.97 9.07 8.64
C ASN A 35 -2.09 8.65 9.59
N MET A 36 -3.05 7.84 9.12
CA MET A 36 -4.18 7.42 9.93
C MET A 36 -4.16 5.91 10.14
N LEU A 37 -4.19 5.11 9.07
CA LEU A 37 -4.33 3.66 9.20
C LEU A 37 -3.06 3.01 9.76
N PHE A 38 -1.94 3.14 9.05
CA PHE A 38 -0.67 2.54 9.49
C PHE A 38 -0.15 3.16 10.79
N TYR A 39 -0.35 4.46 10.98
CA TYR A 39 0.01 5.08 12.26
C TYR A 39 -0.81 4.53 13.43
N GLY A 40 -2.13 4.38 13.25
CA GLY A 40 -3.01 3.76 14.25
C GLY A 40 -2.64 2.32 14.56
N GLU A 41 -2.43 1.50 13.53
CA GLU A 41 -2.00 0.09 13.68
C GLU A 41 -0.66 -0.03 14.41
N ARG A 42 0.28 0.88 14.15
CA ARG A 42 1.56 0.89 14.86
C ARG A 42 1.38 1.19 16.34
N ILE A 43 0.55 2.17 16.71
CA ILE A 43 0.24 2.45 18.11
C ILE A 43 -0.40 1.24 18.79
N LEU A 44 -1.35 0.59 18.12
CA LEU A 44 -2.02 -0.60 18.66
C LEU A 44 -1.05 -1.76 18.87
N CYS A 45 -0.20 -2.05 17.87
CA CYS A 45 0.83 -3.08 17.99
C CYS A 45 1.82 -2.74 19.12
N ASP A 46 2.23 -1.48 19.23
CA ASP A 46 3.12 -1.00 20.29
C ASP A 46 2.50 -1.15 21.68
N HIS A 47 1.20 -0.91 21.82
CA HIS A 47 0.48 -1.02 23.07
C HIS A 47 0.21 -2.47 23.48
N VAL A 48 -0.37 -3.28 22.58
CA VAL A 48 -0.79 -4.66 22.86
C VAL A 48 0.43 -5.58 23.05
N PHE A 49 1.49 -5.38 22.27
CA PHE A 49 2.70 -6.20 22.29
C PHE A 49 3.90 -5.46 22.88
N GLN A 50 3.67 -4.58 23.87
CA GLN A 50 4.71 -3.74 24.46
C GLN A 50 5.94 -4.55 24.93
N SER A 51 5.71 -5.70 25.58
CA SER A 51 6.74 -6.59 26.10
C SER A 51 7.39 -7.51 25.06
N PHE A 52 6.85 -7.58 23.83
CA PHE A 52 7.27 -8.55 22.81
C PHE A 52 7.65 -7.84 21.51
N VAL A 53 8.89 -7.35 21.44
CA VAL A 53 9.42 -6.56 20.30
C VAL A 53 9.24 -7.27 18.96
N SER A 54 9.56 -8.55 18.87
CA SER A 54 9.45 -9.32 17.63
C SER A 54 8.01 -9.50 17.19
N ILE A 55 7.10 -9.80 18.12
CA ILE A 55 5.67 -10.00 17.82
C ILE A 55 5.04 -8.69 17.35
N ARG A 56 5.37 -7.58 18.02
CA ARG A 56 4.95 -6.23 17.63
C ARG A 56 5.32 -5.89 16.18
N GLN A 57 6.57 -6.13 15.81
CA GLN A 57 7.07 -5.85 14.45
C GLN A 57 6.42 -6.76 13.42
N LEU A 58 6.29 -8.05 13.71
CA LEU A 58 5.63 -9.02 12.84
C LEU A 58 4.16 -8.66 12.65
N CYS A 59 3.41 -8.42 13.73
CA CYS A 59 1.98 -8.08 13.66
C CYS A 59 1.72 -6.84 12.81
N PHE A 60 2.50 -5.78 13.00
CA PHE A 60 2.39 -4.57 12.19
C PHE A 60 2.67 -4.85 10.70
N ALA A 61 3.69 -5.66 10.40
CA ALA A 61 4.06 -6.01 9.03
C ALA A 61 3.04 -6.93 8.34
N GLU A 62 2.40 -7.83 9.08
CA GLU A 62 1.31 -8.68 8.58
C GLU A 62 0.09 -7.81 8.21
N ILE A 63 -0.37 -6.97 9.14
CA ILE A 63 -1.57 -6.13 8.94
C ILE A 63 -1.35 -5.09 7.83
N SER A 64 -0.14 -4.51 7.72
CA SER A 64 0.14 -3.49 6.71
C SER A 64 0.35 -4.03 5.29
N ARG A 65 0.39 -5.36 5.13
CA ARG A 65 0.61 -6.02 3.84
C ARG A 65 -0.71 -6.47 3.18
N GLU A 66 -1.73 -6.75 3.97
CA GLU A 66 -3.09 -7.05 3.50
C GLU A 66 -3.81 -5.78 3.01
#